data_AF-A0A3L8RWA3-F1
#
_entry.id   AF-A0A3L8RWA3-F1
#
_cell.length_a   1.000
_cell.length_b   1.000
_cell.length_c   1.000
_cell.angle_alpha   90.00
_cell.angle_beta   90.00
_cell.angle_gamma   90.00
#
_symmetry.space_group_name_H-M   'P 1'
#
loop_
_entity.id
_entity.type
_entity.pdbx_description
1 polymer ?
#
loop_
_entity_poly.entity_id
_entity_poly.type
_entity_poly.pdbx_seq_one_letter_code
_entity_poly.pdbx_strand_id
1 'polypeptide(L)'
;IAEGMAPPKRILFPPEKICMVWQQRQSAGAGLFNAGNTCFLNAVLQCLTYTPPLANYLLSREHSQACQQQGFCMMCIMEAHVNKVLHSPVSAILPLTVLKVFTRIGEHFQPGREEDAHDFLCCTVNAMQRACLSASNE
;
A
#
# COMPACT_ATOMS: atom_id res chain seq x y z
N ILE A 1 -11.73 3.72 -22.25
CA ILE A 1 -10.74 4.58 -22.94
C ILE A 1 -11.54 5.73 -23.51
N ALA A 2 -11.33 6.96 -23.04
CA ALA A 2 -12.02 8.13 -23.58
C ALA A 2 -11.63 8.30 -25.06
N GLU A 3 -12.58 8.70 -25.91
CA GLU A 3 -12.29 8.94 -27.33
C GLU A 3 -11.11 9.92 -27.48
N GLY A 4 -10.10 9.52 -28.27
CA GLY A 4 -8.94 10.36 -28.58
C GLY A 4 -7.65 10.07 -27.79
N MET A 5 -7.66 9.16 -26.80
CA MET A 5 -6.41 8.74 -26.14
C MET A 5 -5.75 7.56 -26.86
N ALA A 6 -4.45 7.65 -27.13
CA ALA A 6 -3.66 6.51 -27.59
C ALA A 6 -3.71 5.39 -26.55
N PRO A 7 -3.78 4.11 -26.99
CA PRO A 7 -3.78 2.98 -26.06
C PRO A 7 -2.50 2.98 -25.21
N PRO A 8 -2.57 2.53 -23.94
CA PRO A 8 -1.41 2.47 -23.09
C PRO A 8 -0.36 1.52 -23.67
N LYS A 9 0.92 1.93 -23.63
CA LYS A 9 2.04 1.09 -24.11
C LYS A 9 2.15 -0.23 -23.34
N ARG A 10 1.73 -0.23 -22.07
CA ARG A 10 1.78 -1.38 -21.17
C ARG A 10 0.62 -1.31 -20.18
N ILE A 11 0.00 -2.46 -19.95
CA ILE A 11 -1.01 -2.64 -18.90
C ILE A 11 -0.31 -3.36 -17.74
N LEU A 12 -0.16 -2.68 -16.59
CA LEU A 12 0.50 -3.25 -15.41
C LEU A 12 -0.36 -4.33 -14.73
N PHE A 13 -1.66 -4.06 -14.62
CA PHE A 13 -2.62 -4.93 -13.95
C PHE A 13 -3.80 -5.15 -14.90
N PRO A 14 -3.84 -6.25 -15.67
CA PRO A 14 -4.95 -6.55 -16.56
C PRO A 14 -6.27 -6.67 -15.78
N PRO A 15 -7.34 -5.94 -16.14
CA PRO A 15 -8.60 -5.95 -15.41
C PRO A 15 -9.19 -7.34 -15.16
N GLU A 16 -8.97 -8.26 -16.10
CA GLU A 16 -9.45 -9.64 -16.07
C GLU A 16 -8.74 -10.48 -15.00
N LYS A 17 -7.56 -10.03 -14.55
CA LYS A 17 -6.80 -10.64 -13.45
C LYS A 17 -7.12 -10.00 -12.10
N ILE A 18 -7.94 -8.95 -12.05
CA ILE A 18 -8.29 -8.26 -10.81
C ILE A 18 -9.50 -8.93 -10.17
N CYS A 19 -9.29 -9.61 -9.05
CA CYS A 19 -10.37 -10.17 -8.25
C CYS A 19 -11.00 -9.09 -7.35
N MET A 20 -12.25 -8.71 -7.62
CA MET A 20 -12.97 -7.67 -6.89
C MET A 20 -13.47 -8.08 -5.49
N VAL A 21 -13.33 -9.37 -5.16
CA VAL A 21 -13.76 -9.95 -3.89
C VAL A 21 -12.58 -10.59 -3.15
N TRP A 22 -12.74 -10.88 -1.86
CA TRP A 22 -11.72 -11.62 -1.11
C TRP A 22 -11.55 -13.04 -1.68
N GLN A 23 -10.34 -13.39 -2.12
CA GLN A 23 -10.05 -14.74 -2.61
C GLN A 23 -10.06 -15.77 -1.48
N GLN A 24 -9.69 -15.35 -0.28
CA GLN A 24 -9.73 -16.16 0.94
C GLN A 24 -10.49 -15.40 2.01
N ARG A 25 -11.34 -16.10 2.78
CA ARG A 25 -12.04 -15.50 3.92
C ARG A 25 -11.01 -15.11 4.98
N GLN A 26 -10.85 -13.81 5.19
CA GLN A 26 -9.99 -13.27 6.23
C GLN A 26 -10.83 -12.98 7.48
N SER A 27 -10.35 -13.36 8.66
CA SER A 27 -10.82 -12.76 9.91
C SER A 27 -10.39 -11.30 9.97
N ALA A 28 -10.99 -10.51 10.87
CA ALA A 28 -10.42 -9.21 11.19
C ALA A 28 -8.97 -9.39 11.67
N GLY A 29 -8.03 -8.76 10.98
CA GLY A 29 -6.63 -8.71 11.35
C GLY A 29 -6.36 -7.72 12.48
N ALA A 30 -5.09 -7.53 12.82
CA ALA A 30 -4.69 -6.61 13.88
C ALA A 30 -5.08 -5.15 13.58
N GLY A 31 -5.49 -4.44 14.63
CA GLY A 31 -5.55 -2.98 14.63
C GLY A 31 -4.15 -2.34 14.58
N LEU A 32 -4.12 -1.01 14.59
CA LEU A 32 -2.87 -0.24 14.59
C LEU A 32 -2.78 0.65 15.84
N PHE A 33 -1.64 0.58 16.53
CA PHE A 33 -1.37 1.50 17.65
C PHE A 33 -1.22 2.93 17.12
N ASN A 34 -1.87 3.88 17.80
CA ASN A 34 -1.65 5.30 17.56
C ASN A 34 -0.39 5.74 18.33
N ALA A 35 0.66 6.12 17.61
CA ALA A 35 1.96 6.49 18.17
C ALA A 35 2.18 8.01 18.18
N GLY A 36 1.17 8.77 18.61
CA GLY A 36 1.18 10.23 18.68
C GLY A 36 0.79 10.86 17.34
N ASN A 37 -0.47 11.30 17.23
CA ASN A 37 -1.02 11.97 16.04
C ASN A 37 -0.95 11.16 14.73
N THR A 38 -0.87 9.83 14.80
CA THR A 38 -0.76 8.93 13.63
C THR A 38 -2.09 8.33 13.16
N CYS A 39 -3.23 8.82 13.68
CA CYS A 39 -4.54 8.25 13.38
C CYS A 39 -4.93 8.37 11.90
N PHE A 40 -4.57 9.48 11.23
CA PHE A 40 -4.80 9.68 9.80
C PHE A 40 -4.11 8.58 8.96
N LEU A 41 -2.85 8.26 9.27
CA LEU A 41 -2.07 7.21 8.63
C LEU A 41 -2.68 5.84 8.92
N ASN A 42 -3.05 5.57 10.18
CA ASN A 42 -3.65 4.30 10.57
C ASN A 42 -4.97 4.06 9.84
N ALA A 43 -5.82 5.08 9.70
CA ALA A 43 -7.08 4.99 8.97
C ALA A 43 -6.83 4.64 7.49
N VAL A 44 -5.89 5.32 6.84
CA VAL A 44 -5.52 5.05 5.44
C VAL A 44 -4.95 3.64 5.26
N LEU A 45 -4.01 3.23 6.11
CA LEU A 45 -3.41 1.89 6.02
C LEU A 45 -4.46 0.79 6.19
N GLN A 46 -5.43 0.97 7.08
CA GLN A 46 -6.54 0.03 7.25
C GLN A 46 -7.45 0.02 6.01
N CYS A 47 -7.83 1.17 5.47
CA CYS A 47 -8.60 1.24 4.22
C CYS A 47 -7.91 0.50 3.06
N LEU A 48 -6.61 0.70 2.88
CA LEU A 48 -5.83 0.00 1.85
C LEU A 48 -5.72 -1.50 2.13
N THR A 49 -5.50 -1.88 3.39
CA THR A 49 -5.39 -3.29 3.82
C THR A 49 -6.68 -4.08 3.57
N TYR A 50 -7.84 -3.44 3.75
CA TYR A 50 -9.14 -4.10 3.59
C TYR A 50 -9.82 -3.82 2.24
N THR A 51 -9.09 -3.28 1.26
CA THR A 51 -9.54 -3.20 -0.14
C THR A 51 -9.26 -4.53 -0.83
N PRO A 52 -10.26 -5.38 -1.13
CA PRO A 52 -10.02 -6.78 -1.53
C PRO A 52 -9.12 -6.96 -2.75
N PRO A 53 -9.29 -6.21 -3.86
CA PRO A 53 -8.38 -6.31 -5.01
C PRO A 53 -6.92 -6.09 -4.64
N LEU A 54 -6.66 -5.05 -3.86
CA LEU A 54 -5.33 -4.66 -3.45
C LEU A 54 -4.76 -5.66 -2.45
N ALA A 55 -5.55 -6.09 -1.47
CA ALA A 55 -5.15 -7.06 -0.48
C ALA A 55 -4.79 -8.41 -1.12
N ASN A 56 -5.61 -8.92 -2.05
CA ASN A 56 -5.31 -10.15 -2.77
C ASN A 56 -3.94 -10.07 -3.48
N TYR A 57 -3.67 -8.95 -4.17
CA TYR A 57 -2.39 -8.73 -4.84
C TYR A 57 -1.21 -8.63 -3.84
N LEU A 58 -1.36 -7.86 -2.77
CA LEU A 58 -0.30 -7.71 -1.76
C LEU A 58 -0.06 -9.01 -0.96
N LEU A 59 -1.05 -9.89 -0.84
CA LEU A 59 -0.89 -11.19 -0.21
C LEU A 59 -0.19 -12.20 -1.12
N SER A 60 -0.28 -12.07 -2.45
CA SER A 60 0.39 -12.98 -3.40
C SER A 60 1.92 -12.83 -3.40
N ARG A 61 2.42 -11.68 -2.93
CA ARG A 61 3.83 -11.29 -2.92
C ARG A 61 4.50 -11.20 -4.28
N GLU A 62 3.70 -11.06 -5.34
CA GLU A 62 4.20 -10.98 -6.71
C GLU A 62 5.16 -9.79 -6.91
N HIS A 63 4.87 -8.64 -6.29
CA HIS A 63 5.74 -7.48 -6.42
C HIS A 63 7.11 -7.69 -5.79
N SER A 64 7.17 -8.10 -4.51
CA SER A 64 8.46 -8.26 -3.82
C SER A 64 9.36 -9.33 -4.44
N GLN A 65 8.78 -10.36 -5.08
CA GLN A 65 9.54 -11.39 -5.80
C GLN A 65 10.22 -10.86 -7.07
N ALA A 66 9.63 -9.89 -7.75
CA ALA A 66 10.17 -9.29 -8.98
C ALA A 66 10.89 -7.94 -8.74
N CYS A 67 10.77 -7.35 -7.55
CA CYS A 67 11.25 -6.00 -7.28
C CYS A 67 12.78 -5.92 -7.24
N GLN A 68 13.36 -5.14 -8.15
CA GLN A 68 14.81 -4.84 -8.19
C GLN A 68 15.17 -3.48 -7.55
N GLN A 69 14.20 -2.76 -6.98
CA GLN A 69 14.45 -1.43 -6.40
C GLN A 69 15.30 -1.55 -5.13
N GLN A 70 16.43 -0.84 -5.11
CA GLN A 70 17.26 -0.71 -3.92
C GLN A 70 16.72 0.39 -3.01
N GLY A 71 16.57 0.09 -1.71
CA GLY A 71 16.13 1.05 -0.70
C GLY A 71 14.62 1.08 -0.49
N PHE A 72 13.93 2.10 -1.01
CA PHE A 72 12.50 2.31 -0.75
C PHE A 72 11.66 1.86 -1.93
N CYS A 73 10.75 0.93 -1.64
CA CYS A 73 9.68 0.55 -2.54
C CYS A 73 8.39 0.50 -1.73
N MET A 74 7.46 1.43 -2.02
CA MET A 74 6.21 1.52 -1.27
C MET A 74 5.32 0.29 -1.46
N MET A 75 5.39 -0.36 -2.62
CA MET A 75 4.69 -1.63 -2.86
C MET A 75 5.22 -2.74 -1.94
N CYS A 76 6.54 -2.93 -1.82
CA CYS A 76 7.12 -3.90 -0.89
C CYS A 76 6.75 -3.60 0.57
N ILE A 77 6.74 -2.32 0.94
CA ILE A 77 6.35 -1.90 2.30
C ILE A 77 4.90 -2.24 2.59
N MET A 78 3.99 -1.94 1.66
CA MET A 78 2.56 -2.26 1.80
C MET A 78 2.31 -3.77 1.78
N GLU A 79 3.06 -4.52 0.98
CA GLU A 79 3.01 -5.99 0.95
C GLU A 79 3.32 -6.59 2.32
N ALA A 80 4.43 -6.15 2.91
CA ALA A 80 4.83 -6.56 4.26
C ALA A 80 3.82 -6.11 5.32
N HIS A 81 3.28 -4.89 5.20
CA HIS A 81 2.26 -4.37 6.12
C HIS A 81 0.98 -5.21 6.10
N VAL A 82 0.39 -5.43 4.93
CA VAL A 82 -0.85 -6.20 4.75
C VAL A 82 -0.68 -7.64 5.24
N ASN A 83 0.43 -8.29 4.87
CA ASN A 83 0.77 -9.62 5.38
C ASN A 83 0.84 -9.63 6.90
N LYS A 84 1.48 -8.63 7.51
CA LYS A 84 1.64 -8.55 8.96
C LYS A 84 0.31 -8.31 9.67
N VAL A 85 -0.55 -7.42 9.17
CA VAL A 85 -1.86 -7.11 9.77
C VAL A 85 -2.78 -8.33 9.74
N LEU A 86 -2.94 -8.96 8.56
CA LEU A 86 -3.93 -10.01 8.35
C LEU A 86 -3.55 -11.35 8.98
N HIS A 87 -2.26 -11.62 9.21
CA HIS A 87 -1.78 -12.85 9.85
C HIS A 87 -1.33 -12.65 11.31
N SER A 88 -1.52 -11.46 11.88
CA SER A 88 -1.10 -11.22 13.25
C SER A 88 -1.98 -11.96 14.25
N PRO A 89 -1.40 -12.67 15.24
CA PRO A 89 -2.18 -13.23 16.33
C PRO A 89 -2.51 -12.21 17.43
N VAL A 90 -1.91 -11.01 17.39
CA VAL A 90 -2.14 -9.95 18.38
C VAL A 90 -3.24 -9.00 17.93
N SER A 91 -3.89 -8.33 18.88
CA SER A 91 -5.00 -7.41 18.60
C SER A 91 -4.57 -6.12 17.89
N ALA A 92 -3.32 -5.69 18.04
CA ALA A 92 -2.79 -4.49 17.39
C ALA A 92 -1.28 -4.57 17.14
N ILE A 93 -0.82 -3.90 16.09
CA ILE A 93 0.61 -3.75 15.75
C ILE A 93 0.97 -2.27 15.58
N LEU A 94 2.26 -1.95 15.74
CA LEU A 94 2.79 -0.65 15.37
C LEU A 94 3.31 -0.71 13.92
N PRO A 95 2.84 0.15 12.99
CA PRO A 95 3.30 0.17 11.60
C PRO A 95 4.68 0.86 11.46
N LEU A 96 5.67 0.39 12.23
CA LEU A 96 7.00 0.98 12.37
C LEU A 96 7.69 1.30 11.03
N THR A 97 7.61 0.40 10.05
CA THR A 97 8.26 0.61 8.75
C THR A 97 7.67 1.81 8.02
N VAL A 98 6.33 1.96 8.02
CA VAL A 98 5.65 3.09 7.38
C VAL A 98 5.99 4.39 8.10
N LEU A 99 6.00 4.38 9.44
CA LEU A 99 6.38 5.54 10.25
C LEU A 99 7.83 6.00 9.98
N LYS A 100 8.77 5.07 9.79
CA LYS A 100 10.19 5.40 9.52
C LYS A 100 10.42 6.00 8.14
N VAL A 101 9.59 5.65 7.16
CA VAL A 101 9.71 6.14 5.77
C VAL A 101 8.67 7.19 5.43
N PHE A 102 8.00 7.75 6.44
CA PHE A 102 6.87 8.64 6.30
C PHE A 102 7.21 9.87 5.45
N THR A 103 8.38 10.47 5.65
CA THR A 103 8.89 11.59 4.84
C THR A 103 9.27 11.21 3.41
N ARG A 104 9.46 9.91 3.11
CA ARG A 104 9.68 9.41 1.74
C ARG A 104 8.37 9.19 1.00
N ILE A 105 7.25 9.09 1.71
CA ILE A 105 5.91 8.99 1.13
C ILE A 105 5.47 10.39 0.66
N GLY A 106 5.68 11.41 1.48
CA GLY A 106 5.54 12.83 1.14
C GLY A 106 6.54 13.67 1.94
N GLU A 107 7.30 14.51 1.25
CA GLU A 107 8.42 15.26 1.84
C GLU A 107 7.97 16.32 2.85
N HIS A 108 6.72 16.80 2.73
CA HIS A 108 6.14 17.82 3.59
C HIS A 108 5.62 17.29 4.92
N PHE A 109 5.44 15.98 5.05
CA PHE A 109 4.89 15.41 6.27
C PHE A 109 5.87 15.45 7.44
N GLN A 110 5.36 15.73 8.65
CA GLN A 110 6.18 15.89 9.84
C GLN A 110 5.85 14.86 10.93
N PRO A 111 6.85 14.13 11.47
CA PRO A 111 6.61 13.22 12.59
C PRO A 111 5.96 13.92 13.79
N GLY A 112 4.91 13.31 14.33
CA GLY A 112 4.21 13.80 15.53
C GLY A 112 3.19 14.91 15.28
N ARG A 113 2.98 15.35 14.04
CA ARG A 113 1.86 16.24 13.68
C ARG A 113 0.70 15.44 13.11
N GLU A 114 -0.51 15.92 13.36
CA GLU A 114 -1.68 15.45 12.61
C GLU A 114 -1.58 16.00 11.18
N GLU A 115 -1.90 15.16 10.21
CA GLU A 115 -1.85 15.47 8.78
C GLU A 115 -3.19 15.11 8.13
N ASP A 116 -3.41 15.59 6.91
CA ASP A 116 -4.59 15.26 6.14
C ASP A 116 -4.54 13.79 5.64
N ALA A 117 -5.57 13.01 5.99
CA ALA A 117 -5.66 11.59 5.63
C ALA A 117 -5.79 11.38 4.10
N HIS A 118 -6.49 12.27 3.40
CA HIS A 118 -6.64 12.19 1.95
C HIS A 118 -5.30 12.49 1.26
N ASP A 119 -4.55 13.48 1.73
CA ASP A 119 -3.22 13.78 1.21
C ASP A 119 -2.25 12.60 1.43
N PHE A 120 -2.25 12.02 2.64
CA PHE A 120 -1.46 10.82 2.92
C PHE A 120 -1.83 9.62 2.04
N LEU A 121 -3.13 9.41 1.78
CA LEU A 121 -3.62 8.40 0.85
C LEU A 121 -3.08 8.64 -0.57
N CYS A 122 -3.21 9.86 -1.08
CA CYS A 122 -2.74 10.23 -2.42
C CYS A 122 -1.23 10.04 -2.56
N CYS A 123 -0.43 10.52 -1.60
CA CYS A 123 1.02 10.32 -1.60
C CYS A 123 1.39 8.83 -1.56
N THR A 124 0.70 8.02 -0.74
CA THR A 124 0.92 6.59 -0.63
C THR A 124 0.63 5.86 -1.95
N VAL A 125 -0.54 6.08 -2.54
CA VAL A 125 -0.93 5.45 -3.82
C VAL A 125 -0.01 5.88 -4.96
N ASN A 126 0.38 7.16 -5.01
CA ASN A 126 1.36 7.65 -5.98
C ASN A 126 2.73 6.98 -5.82
N ALA A 127 3.20 6.80 -4.59
CA ALA A 127 4.46 6.10 -4.31
C ALA A 127 4.38 4.62 -4.70
N MET A 128 3.24 3.96 -4.48
CA MET A 128 2.97 2.59 -4.92
C MET A 128 2.99 2.49 -6.46
N GLN A 129 2.32 3.41 -7.16
CA GLN A 129 2.32 3.45 -8.62
C GLN A 129 3.73 3.65 -9.20
N ARG A 130 4.52 4.57 -8.62
CA ARG A 130 5.92 4.77 -9.03
C ARG A 130 6.73 3.49 -8.89
N ALA A 131 6.56 2.76 -7.78
CA ALA A 131 7.23 1.48 -7.57
C ALA A 131 6.85 0.42 -8.63
N CYS A 132 5.58 0.35 -9.03
CA CYS A 132 5.17 -0.56 -10.11
C CYS A 132 5.79 -0.17 -11.45
N LEU A 133 5.90 1.13 -11.75
CA LEU A 133 6.50 1.62 -13.00
C LEU A 133 8.02 1.43 -13.04
N SER A 134 8.74 1.58 -11.93
CA SER A 134 10.18 1.33 -11.90
C SER A 134 10.54 -0.14 -12.05
N ALA A 135 9.71 -1.06 -11.54
CA ALA A 135 9.86 -2.50 -11.79
C ALA A 135 9.54 -2.90 -13.23
N SER A 136 9.04 -1.96 -14.04
CA SER A 136 8.55 -2.19 -15.39
C SER A 136 9.50 -1.70 -16.49
N ASN A 137 10.63 -1.09 -16.14
CA ASN A 137 11.59 -0.51 -17.09
C ASN A 137 12.61 -1.52 -17.63
N GLU A 138 12.19 -2.77 -17.79
CA GLU A 138 12.89 -3.79 -18.59
C GLU A 138 12.22 -3.93 -19.96
#